data_AF-A0A0C9U7Z5-F1
#
_entry.id   AF-A0A0C9U7Z5-F1
#
_cell.length_a   1.000
_cell.length_b   1.000
_cell.length_c   1.000
_cell.angle_alpha   90.00
_cell.angle_beta   90.00
_cell.angle_gamma   90.00
#
_symmetry.space_group_name_H-M   'P 1'
#
loop_
_entity.id
_entity.type
_entity.pdbx_description
1 polymer ?
#
loop_
_entity_poly.entity_id
_entity_poly.type
_entity_poly.pdbx_seq_one_letter_code
_entity_poly.pdbx_strand_id
1 'polypeptide(L)' 'MWKKAGEGLSDRLVEGTLKFREGSVMMWGCMACEGVRYATKIDGRMDGNQYLQILKNELQESLGYHGLDP' A
#
# COMPACT_ATOMS: atom_id res chain seq x y z
N MET A 1 -10.14 -24.74 -8.06
CA MET A 1 -9.12 -25.79 -8.26
C MET A 1 -8.66 -26.21 -6.86
N TRP A 2 -8.90 -27.46 -6.47
CA TRP A 2 -8.55 -27.95 -5.14
C TRP A 2 -7.26 -28.75 -5.19
N LYS A 3 -6.33 -28.47 -4.28
CA LYS A 3 -5.09 -29.22 -4.11
C LYS A 3 -5.21 -30.23 -2.98
N LYS A 4 -4.61 -31.41 -3.16
CA LYS A 4 -4.39 -32.36 -2.06
C LYS A 4 -3.25 -31.87 -1.16
N ALA A 5 -3.37 -32.09 0.14
CA ALA A 5 -2.36 -31.70 1.10
C ALA A 5 -1.03 -32.43 0.81
N GLY A 6 0.06 -31.68 0.66
CA GLY A 6 1.41 -32.21 0.46
C GLY A 6 1.97 -32.15 -0.97
N GLU A 7 1.17 -31.81 -2.00
CA GLU A 7 1.67 -31.68 -3.37
C GLU A 7 2.19 -30.26 -3.67
N GLY A 8 3.42 -30.16 -4.19
CA GLY A 8 4.04 -28.92 -4.68
C GLY A 8 3.30 -28.34 -5.89
N LEU A 9 3.43 -27.03 -6.16
CA LEU A 9 2.79 -26.42 -7.34
C LEU A 9 3.48 -26.95 -8.60
N SER A 10 2.77 -27.73 -9.42
CA SER A 10 3.29 -28.18 -10.72
C SER A 10 2.88 -27.19 -11.81
N ASP A 11 3.72 -26.96 -12.82
CA ASP A 11 3.44 -26.05 -13.94
C ASP A 11 2.15 -26.39 -14.71
N ARG A 12 1.67 -27.63 -14.64
CA ARG A 12 0.37 -28.04 -15.22
C ARG A 12 -0.86 -27.52 -14.44
N LEU A 13 -0.65 -27.03 -13.22
CA LEU A 13 -1.67 -26.50 -12.30
C LEU A 13 -1.61 -24.97 -12.21
N VAL A 14 -0.68 -24.31 -12.91
CA VAL A 14 -0.46 -22.87 -12.82
C VAL A 14 -0.47 -22.28 -14.23
N GLU A 15 -1.41 -21.38 -14.50
CA GLU A 15 -1.38 -20.57 -15.71
C GLU A 15 -0.54 -19.31 -15.43
N GLY A 16 0.47 -19.05 -16.27
CA GLY A 16 1.38 -17.93 -16.10
C GLY A 16 0.65 -16.59 -16.28
N THR A 17 0.21 -15.98 -15.18
CA THR A 17 -0.42 -14.66 -15.20
C THR A 17 0.56 -13.58 -14.74
N LEU A 18 0.67 -12.47 -15.49
CA LEU A 18 1.46 -11.28 -15.14
C LEU A 18 1.08 -10.67 -13.77
N LYS A 19 -0.18 -10.81 -13.37
CA LYS A 19 -0.68 -10.48 -12.03
C LYS A 19 -1.56 -11.63 -11.57
N PHE A 20 -1.11 -12.33 -10.54
CA PHE A 20 -1.88 -13.41 -9.94
C PHE A 20 -3.15 -12.83 -9.30
N ARG A 21 -4.30 -13.47 -9.53
CA ARG A 21 -5.62 -13.03 -9.04
C ARG A 21 -5.75 -13.29 -7.53
N GLU A 22 -5.11 -12.46 -6.72
CA GLU A 22 -5.44 -12.36 -5.29
C GLU A 22 -5.23 -10.93 -4.78
N GLY A 23 -5.87 -9.98 -5.47
CA GLY A 23 -5.93 -8.59 -5.04
C GLY A 23 -4.60 -7.85 -5.12
N SER A 24 -4.67 -6.53 -4.96
CA SER A 24 -3.52 -5.66 -4.83
C SER A 24 -3.80 -4.68 -3.71
N VAL A 25 -2.84 -4.49 -2.80
CA VAL A 25 -2.91 -3.45 -1.79
C VAL A 25 -2.18 -2.22 -2.32
N MET A 26 -2.84 -1.08 -2.30
CA MET A 26 -2.24 0.22 -2.62
C MET A 26 -1.95 0.93 -1.29
N MET A 27 -0.75 1.50 -1.15
CA MET A 27 -0.36 2.28 0.02
C MET A 27 0.29 3.59 -0.42
N TRP A 28 0.07 4.64 0.37
CA TRP A 28 0.78 5.91 0.30
C TRP A 28 1.68 6.01 1.53
N GLY A 29 2.86 6.59 1.40
CA GLY A 29 3.72 6.88 2.55
C GLY A 29 4.62 8.07 2.30
N CYS A 30 4.93 8.80 3.36
CA CYS A 30 5.88 9.91 3.32
C CYS A 30 7.26 9.42 3.80
N MET A 31 8.34 9.80 3.11
CA MET A 31 9.70 9.55 3.54
C MET A 31 10.42 10.88 3.72
N ALA A 32 10.98 11.11 4.90
CA ALA A 32 11.85 12.25 5.19
C ALA A 32 13.28 11.77 5.42
N CYS A 33 14.25 12.69 5.36
CA CYS A 33 15.66 12.37 5.63
C CYS A 33 15.89 11.76 7.03
N GLU A 34 14.98 12.01 7.98
CA GLU A 34 15.00 11.44 9.34
C GLU A 34 14.40 10.03 9.43
N GLY A 35 13.77 9.52 8.37
CA GLY A 35 13.19 8.17 8.33
C GLY A 35 11.85 8.06 7.58
N VAL A 36 11.32 6.84 7.54
CA VAL A 36 9.98 6.54 7.02
C VAL A 36 8.94 7.16 7.96
N ARG A 37 8.11 8.05 7.42
CA ARG A 37 6.99 8.68 8.13
C ARG A 37 5.70 7.91 7.84
N TYR A 38 4.57 8.44 8.29
CA TYR A 38 3.26 7.80 8.19
C TYR A 38 2.96 7.24 6.80
N ALA A 39 2.36 6.05 6.81
CA ALA A 39 1.88 5.35 5.62
C ALA A 39 0.43 4.97 5.80
N THR A 40 -0.40 5.27 4.80
CA THR A 40 -1.83 5.01 4.79
C THR A 40 -2.19 4.07 3.64
N LYS A 41 -3.10 3.15 3.89
CA LYS A 41 -3.65 2.25 2.87
C LYS A 41 -4.66 3.01 2.01
N ILE A 42 -4.56 2.88 0.69
CA ILE A 42 -5.54 3.44 -0.24
C ILE A 42 -6.51 2.33 -0.63
N ASP A 43 -7.79 2.53 -0.31
CA ASP A 43 -8.86 1.63 -0.75
C ASP A 43 -9.39 2.08 -2.12
N GLY A 44 -9.14 1.25 -3.14
CA GLY A 44 -9.59 1.52 -4.51
C GLY A 44 -8.65 2.46 -5.29
N ARG A 45 -9.23 3.28 -6.18
CA ARG A 45 -8.47 4.24 -7.00
C ARG A 45 -8.32 5.54 -6.23
N MET A 46 -7.08 5.98 -6.03
CA MET A 46 -6.79 7.26 -5.39
C MET A 46 -7.46 8.40 -6.16
N ASP A 47 -8.23 9.22 -5.45
CA ASP A 47 -8.79 10.46 -5.96
C ASP A 47 -8.07 11.69 -5.35
N GLY A 48 -8.26 12.86 -5.97
CA GLY A 48 -7.61 14.09 -5.53
C GLY A 48 -8.06 14.56 -4.14
N ASN A 49 -9.30 14.25 -3.74
CA ASN A 49 -9.80 14.59 -2.41
C ASN A 49 -9.19 13.68 -1.34
N GLN A 50 -9.10 12.37 -1.59
CA GLN A 50 -8.39 11.40 -0.75
C GLN A 50 -6.92 11.80 -0.61
N TYR A 51 -6.28 12.21 -1.69
CA TYR A 51 -4.91 12.73 -1.64
C TYR A 51 -4.79 13.97 -0.74
N LEU A 52 -5.70 14.94 -0.88
CA LEU A 52 -5.72 16.13 -0.03
C LEU A 52 -6.02 15.81 1.43
N GLN A 53 -6.88 14.83 1.73
CA GLN A 53 -7.15 14.38 3.11
C GLN A 53 -5.91 13.73 3.73
N ILE A 54 -5.21 12.88 2.97
CA ILE A 54 -3.96 12.24 3.42
C ILE A 54 -2.90 13.31 3.69
N LEU A 55 -2.76 14.32 2.83
CA LEU A 55 -1.84 15.43 3.08
C LEU A 55 -2.24 16.26 4.30
N LYS A 56 -3.53 16.56 4.50
CA LYS A 56 -3.97 17.34 5.67
C LYS A 56 -3.77 16.59 6.97
N ASN A 57 -4.15 15.33 7.02
CA ASN A 57 -4.04 14.55 8.25
C ASN A 57 -2.59 14.08 8.45
N GLU A 58 -2.07 13.25 7.56
CA GLU A 58 -0.80 12.55 7.79
C GLU A 58 0.42 13.47 7.64
N LEU A 59 0.42 14.38 6.66
CA LEU A 59 1.56 15.28 6.45
C LEU A 59 1.57 16.42 7.48
N GLN A 60 0.46 17.10 7.76
CA GLN A 60 0.45 18.16 8.78
C GLN A 60 0.68 17.61 10.19
N GLU A 61 0.10 16.46 10.55
CA GLU A 61 0.38 15.82 11.85
C GLU A 61 1.86 15.42 11.96
N SER A 62 2.46 14.92 10.88
CA SER A 62 3.90 14.66 10.88
C SER A 62 4.72 15.94 11.03
N LEU A 63 4.36 17.05 10.38
CA LEU A 63 5.10 18.31 10.49
C LEU A 63 4.97 18.92 11.89
N GLY A 64 3.78 18.88 12.49
CA GLY A 64 3.53 19.34 13.86
C GLY A 64 4.30 18.54 14.90
N TYR A 65 4.40 17.21 14.74
CA TYR A 65 5.22 16.36 15.63
C TYR A 65 6.71 16.73 15.60
N HIS A 66 7.20 17.21 14.45
CA HIS A 66 8.60 17.60 14.27
C HIS A 66 8.87 19.09 14.53
N GLY A 67 7.86 19.89 14.91
CA GLY A 67 8.00 21.33 15.14
C GLY A 67 8.38 22.11 13.88
N LEU A 68 8.08 21.56 12.70
CA LEU A 68 8.33 22.16 11.38
C LEU A 68 7.06 22.83 10.84
N ASP A 69 6.29 23.46 11.74
CA ASP A 69 5.15 24.30 11.37
C ASP A 69 5.70 25.63 10.81
N PRO A 70 5.23 26.13 9.66
CA PRO A 70 5.73 27.38 9.07
C PRO A 70 5.38 28.64 9.88
#